data_AF-A0A419FM04-F1
#
_entry.id   AF-A0A419FM04-F1
#
_cell.length_a   1.000
_cell.length_b   1.000
_cell.length_c   1.000
_cell.angle_alpha   90.00
_cell.angle_beta   90.00
_cell.angle_gamma   90.00
#
_symmetry.space_group_name_H-M   'P 1'
#
loop_
_entity.id
_entity.type
_entity.pdbx_description
1 polymer ?
#
loop_
_entity_poly.entity_id
_entity_poly.type
_entity_poly.pdbx_seq_one_letter_code
_entity_poly.pdbx_strand_id
1 'polypeptide(L)' 'MAKDRTSLLIIRAWIEAHPTSPLRVTIRSTTDVDAGFDSTVSLADGEAVLTVVRSWLEDIQASIVPPPA' A
#
# COMPACT_ATOMS: atom_id res chain seq x y z
N MET A 1 10.72 -22.94 9.30
CA MET A 1 9.60 -22.68 8.36
C MET A 1 9.79 -21.28 7.84
N ALA A 2 9.86 -21.08 6.52
CA ALA A 2 9.85 -19.73 5.97
C ALA A 2 8.50 -19.12 6.37
N LYS A 3 8.49 -18.05 7.18
CA LYS A 3 7.26 -17.28 7.45
C LYS A 3 6.78 -16.87 6.05
N ASP A 4 5.59 -17.29 5.64
CA ASP A 4 4.99 -16.79 4.40
C ASP A 4 5.11 -15.27 4.47
N ARG A 5 5.79 -14.66 3.50
CA ARG A 5 6.01 -13.20 3.47
C ARG A 5 4.69 -12.54 3.12
N THR A 6 3.78 -12.51 4.07
CA THR A 6 2.49 -11.86 3.95
C THR A 6 2.68 -10.37 4.17
N SER A 7 2.25 -9.56 3.21
CA SER A 7 2.21 -8.10 3.33
C SER A 7 0.77 -7.62 3.26
N LEU A 8 0.47 -6.52 3.95
CA LEU A 8 -0.87 -5.93 3.99
C LEU A 8 -0.82 -4.46 3.54
N LEU A 9 -1.75 -4.10 2.66
CA LEU A 9 -2.01 -2.73 2.23
C LEU A 9 -3.45 -2.35 2.60
N ILE A 10 -3.62 -1.27 3.35
CA ILE A 10 -4.93 -0.70 3.66
C ILE A 10 -5.08 0.63 2.95
N ILE A 11 -6.17 0.78 2.21
CA ILE A 11 -6.57 2.01 1.55
C ILE A 11 -7.86 2.50 2.21
N ARG A 12 -7.81 3.65 2.85
CA ARG A 12 -8.98 4.34 3.39
C ARG A 12 -9.28 5.54 2.50
N ALA A 13 -10.42 5.55 1.83
CA ALA A 13 -10.86 6.65 0.98
C ALA A 13 -12.15 7.29 1.52
N TRP A 14 -12.26 8.62 1.43
CA TRP A 14 -13.48 9.35 1.76
C TRP A 14 -13.60 10.62 0.91
N ILE A 15 -14.81 11.17 0.87
CA ILE A 15 -15.07 12.47 0.25
C ILE A 15 -15.03 13.55 1.33
N GLU A 16 -14.16 14.52 1.15
CA GLU A 16 -14.12 15.75 1.93
C GLU A 16 -14.76 16.88 1.12
N ALA A 17 -15.54 17.74 1.76
CA ALA A 17 -16.18 18.89 1.13
C ALA A 17 -15.13 19.95 0.77
N HIS A 18 -14.33 19.67 -0.26
CA HIS A 18 -13.34 20.58 -0.82
C HIS A 18 -13.71 20.88 -2.27
N PRO A 19 -13.75 22.16 -2.69
CA PRO A 19 -14.36 22.58 -3.96
C PRO A 19 -13.67 22.05 -5.22
N THR A 20 -12.39 21.67 -5.15
CA THR A 20 -11.57 21.30 -6.33
C THR A 20 -10.99 19.89 -6.31
N SER A 21 -10.94 19.24 -5.16
CA SER A 21 -10.56 17.82 -5.08
C SER A 21 -11.25 17.20 -3.87
N PRO A 22 -12.40 16.55 -4.07
CA PRO A 22 -13.18 16.00 -2.98
C PRO A 22 -12.58 14.68 -2.45
N LEU A 23 -11.75 14.00 -3.25
CA LEU A 23 -11.19 12.72 -2.86
C LEU A 23 -10.09 12.89 -1.81
N ARG A 24 -10.15 12.09 -0.76
CA ARG A 24 -9.07 11.88 0.21
C ARG A 24 -8.80 10.40 0.34
N VAL A 25 -7.54 10.04 0.32
CA VAL A 25 -7.09 8.65 0.48
C VAL A 25 -5.93 8.61 1.45
N THR A 26 -5.97 7.70 2.39
CA THR A 26 -4.83 7.32 3.22
C THR A 26 -4.46 5.88 2.92
N ILE A 27 -3.21 5.65 2.55
CA ILE A 27 -2.66 4.33 2.28
C ILE A 27 -1.70 3.97 3.41
N ARG A 28 -1.84 2.78 3.98
CA ARG A 28 -0.94 2.23 5.00
C ARG A 28 -0.45 0.85 4.57
N SER A 29 0.83 0.56 4.71
CA SER A 29 1.38 -0.76 4.40
C SER A 29 2.17 -1.35 5.57
N THR A 30 2.25 -2.68 5.61
CA THR A 30 3.13 -3.43 6.50
C THR A 30 3.55 -4.75 5.88
N THR A 31 4.76 -5.20 6.23
CA THR A 31 5.26 -6.54 5.92
C THR A 31 5.24 -7.46 7.14
N ASP A 32 4.85 -6.93 8.31
CA ASP A 32 4.67 -7.67 9.55
C ASP A 32 3.37 -7.21 10.23
N VAL A 33 2.30 -7.96 9.96
CA VAL A 33 0.95 -7.65 10.43
C VAL A 33 0.87 -7.61 11.96
N ASP A 34 1.78 -8.34 12.63
CA ASP A 34 1.91 -8.38 14.09
C ASP A 34 2.56 -7.11 14.67
N ALA A 35 3.39 -6.41 13.87
CA ALA A 35 4.15 -5.22 14.30
C ALA A 35 3.42 -3.88 14.04
N GLY A 36 2.31 -3.90 13.29
CA GLY A 36 1.56 -2.69 12.93
C GLY A 36 1.94 -2.15 11.55
N PHE A 37 1.65 -0.86 11.27
CA PHE A 37 1.86 -0.25 9.95
C PHE A 37 3.12 0.59 9.89
N ASP A 38 3.96 0.33 8.89
CA ASP A 38 5.28 0.95 8.72
C ASP A 38 5.23 2.26 7.94
N SER A 39 4.23 2.42 7.06
CA SER A 39 4.10 3.61 6.20
C SER A 39 2.69 4.17 6.22
N THR A 40 2.57 5.49 6.01
CA THR A 40 1.30 6.17 5.82
C THR A 40 1.46 7.27 4.78
N VAL A 41 0.67 7.22 3.71
CA VAL A 41 0.67 8.21 2.61
C VAL A 41 -0.74 8.78 2.47
N SER A 42 -0.85 10.11 2.36
CA SER A 42 -2.13 10.79 2.11
C SER A 42 -2.16 11.37 0.69
N LEU A 43 -3.23 11.08 -0.05
CA LEU A 43 -3.41 11.44 -1.46
C LEU A 43 -4.79 12.05 -1.67
N ALA A 44 -4.92 12.85 -2.72
CA ALA A 44 -6.19 13.46 -3.16
C ALA A 44 -6.47 13.24 -4.66
N ASP A 45 -5.68 12.38 -5.30
CA ASP A 45 -5.77 12.08 -6.73
C ASP A 45 -5.81 10.56 -6.94
N GLY A 46 -6.72 10.12 -7.81
CA GLY A 46 -6.92 8.70 -8.11
C GLY A 46 -5.73 8.08 -8.83
N GLU A 47 -5.10 8.80 -9.76
CA GLU A 47 -3.93 8.29 -10.49
C GLU A 47 -2.71 8.13 -9.58
N ALA A 48 -2.51 9.07 -8.66
CA ALA A 48 -1.50 8.93 -7.62
C ALA A 48 -1.73 7.69 -6.74
N VAL A 49 -2.98 7.37 -6.39
CA VAL A 49 -3.32 6.15 -5.62
C VAL A 49 -2.97 4.90 -6.42
N LEU A 50 -3.34 4.83 -7.70
CA LEU A 50 -3.02 3.69 -8.56
C LEU A 50 -1.52 3.48 -8.71
N THR A 51 -0.75 4.57 -8.81
CA THR A 51 0.70 4.52 -8.88
C THR A 51 1.32 3.93 -7.61
N VAL A 52 0.86 4.35 -6.42
CA VAL A 52 1.36 3.83 -5.15
C VAL A 52 1.01 2.35 -4.98
N VAL A 53 -0.21 1.94 -5.32
CA VAL A 53 -0.62 0.53 -5.24
C VAL A 53 0.22 -0.34 -6.18
N ARG A 54 0.46 0.14 -7.40
CA ARG A 54 1.30 -0.57 -8.38
C ARG A 54 2.72 -0.76 -7.86
N SER A 55 3.36 0.32 -7.41
CA SER A 55 4.72 0.27 -6.88
C SER A 55 4.83 -0.72 -5.71
N TRP A 56 3.85 -0.72 -4.79
CA TRP A 56 3.85 -1.64 -3.66
C TRP A 56 3.73 -3.12 -4.08
N LEU A 57 2.93 -3.42 -5.11
CA LEU A 57 2.83 -4.79 -5.65
C LEU A 57 4.13 -5.22 -6.33
N GLU A 58 4.77 -4.32 -7.08
CA GLU A 58 6.07 -4.56 -7.73
C GLU A 58 7.16 -4.86 -6.68
N ASP A 59 7.19 -4.11 -5.57
CA ASP A 59 8.12 -4.35 -4.46
C ASP A 59 7.93 -5.73 -3.83
N ILE A 60 6.67 -6.16 -3.64
CA ILE A 60 6.37 -7.51 -3.12
C ILE A 60 6.83 -8.58 -4.09
N GLN A 61 6.55 -8.42 -5.39
CA GLN A 61 6.98 -9.37 -6.41
C GLN A 61 8.50 -9.49 -6.47
N ALA A 62 9.21 -8.36 -6.40
CA ALA A 62 10.66 -8.33 -6.36
C ALA A 62 11.25 -8.97 -5.09
N SER A 63 10.49 -8.96 -3.98
CA SER A 63 10.90 -9.60 -2.73
C SER A 63 10.81 -11.14 -2.76
N ILE A 64 10.17 -11.73 -3.77
CA ILE A 64 10.11 -13.18 -3.96
C ILE A 64 11.47 -13.67 -4.47
N VAL A 65 12.28 -14.26 -3.60
CA VAL A 65 13.52 -14.94 -4.02
C VAL A 65 13.15 -16.22 -4.78
N PRO A 66 13.65 -16.45 -6.01
CA PRO A 66 13.39 -17.70 -6.72
C PRO A 66 13.96 -18.89 -5.93
N PRO A 67 13.29 -20.07 -5.96
CA PRO A 67 13.80 -21.25 -5.27
C PRO A 67 15.19 -21.62 -5.83
N PRO A 68 16.13 -22.09 -4.98
CA PRO A 68 17.43 -22.55 -5.46
C PRO A 68 17.23 -23.68 -6.48
N ALA A 69 17.94 -23.58 -7.61
CA ALA A 69 17.96 -24.56 -8.69
C ALA A 69 18.53 -25.92 -8.23
#